data_AF-A0A959NQV7-F1
#
_entry.id   AF-A0A959NQV7-F1
#
_cell.length_a   1.000
_cell.length_b   1.000
_cell.length_c   1.000
_cell.angle_alpha   90.00
_cell.angle_beta   90.00
_cell.angle_gamma   90.00
#
_symmetry.space_group_name_H-M   'P 1'
#
loop_
_entity.id
_entity.type
_entity.pdbx_description
1 polymer ?
#
loop_
_entity_poly.entity_id
_entity_poly.type
_entity_poly.pdbx_seq_one_letter_code
_entity_poly.pdbx_strand_id
1 'polypeptide(L)'
;MKAYFKLCFYISFFVLLNSCSIFNPTEKISDAQLIDNFKDSYHKKEISFSKFPYVKIDSITIDKKANKLNINFDKNFSYMPFREENVDSIYAEINNYFLPNFNNYQISARTLGYDIRELIPNYYRKNISKIDKSRKPKYSEDKAPVVFNASKNLKHEKGLFNKNVAIWHSHGWYYNHKMDRWLWQRARLFQTVEDIGPISFTLPYLVPMLENAGANVFLPRERDTQTLEILLDDTDNNVKFFSASSSWQEDTSKGFGTYGSSIKGNTNPFEIGGYKFIHSETSPSAYAEYIPHFSKKDYYGVYISYQSVPNSCEEVEYTVHHLGGETKFLINQSIGGGTWIYLGKFKFEKGKNQSSGKLVISNESQKGIKIISTDAVRFGGGVGVIERNGSTSGRPKFVEGARYYLQYAGMPDTLVYKLNDEDDYKDDYQSRGEWVNFLKGNPSGPNKDRKVKGLGIPIDASLAFHTDAGITSNDTTVGTLLIYSIEGIDSSKIFPETYSRLANRDFADIMQTQLVKDIKAK
;
A
#
# COMPACT_ATOMS: atom_id res chain seq x y z
N MET A 1 -85.84 3.18 -47.82
CA MET A 1 -84.41 2.82 -47.68
C MET A 1 -83.59 4.02 -48.15
N LYS A 2 -83.00 4.77 -47.20
CA LYS A 2 -81.97 5.84 -47.34
C LYS A 2 -82.28 7.04 -48.26
N ALA A 3 -81.92 8.29 -48.00
CA ALA A 3 -81.65 9.13 -46.83
C ALA A 3 -81.57 10.57 -47.42
N TYR A 4 -82.16 11.56 -46.74
CA TYR A 4 -82.45 12.95 -47.17
C TYR A 4 -81.19 13.75 -47.60
N PHE A 5 -81.12 14.38 -48.79
CA PHE A 5 -81.60 15.73 -49.21
C PHE A 5 -81.39 16.86 -48.16
N LYS A 6 -80.38 17.76 -48.25
CA LYS A 6 -80.11 18.93 -49.16
C LYS A 6 -80.64 20.27 -48.62
N LEU A 7 -79.96 21.35 -49.04
CA LEU A 7 -80.27 22.81 -49.02
C LEU A 7 -79.84 23.60 -47.76
N CYS A 8 -79.18 24.77 -47.81
CA CYS A 8 -78.57 25.56 -48.89
C CYS A 8 -77.73 26.74 -48.33
N PHE A 9 -76.69 27.14 -49.09
CA PHE A 9 -76.14 28.49 -49.33
C PHE A 9 -75.59 29.42 -48.21
N TYR A 10 -74.25 29.43 -48.10
CA TYR A 10 -73.29 30.54 -48.39
C TYR A 10 -73.57 32.04 -48.06
N ILE A 11 -72.60 32.61 -47.31
CA ILE A 11 -71.89 33.92 -47.43
C ILE A 11 -72.24 35.09 -46.49
N SER A 12 -71.22 35.42 -45.67
CA SER A 12 -70.77 36.72 -45.11
C SER A 12 -71.62 37.50 -44.12
N PHE A 13 -71.09 37.72 -42.90
CA PHE A 13 -70.41 38.97 -42.54
C PHE A 13 -69.71 38.86 -41.16
N PHE A 14 -68.58 39.56 -41.04
CA PHE A 14 -67.75 39.86 -39.86
C PHE A 14 -68.45 39.91 -38.49
N VAL A 15 -67.81 39.38 -37.43
CA VAL A 15 -67.26 40.14 -36.28
C VAL A 15 -66.36 39.22 -35.44
N LEU A 16 -65.09 39.59 -35.34
CA LEU A 16 -64.09 39.18 -34.34
C LEU A 16 -64.56 39.57 -32.93
N LEU A 17 -64.79 38.61 -32.02
CA LEU A 17 -64.72 38.87 -30.57
C LEU A 17 -64.35 37.57 -29.80
N ASN A 18 -63.14 37.60 -29.23
CA ASN A 18 -62.73 37.02 -27.94
C ASN A 18 -62.94 35.52 -27.69
N SER A 19 -61.92 34.74 -28.05
CA SER A 19 -61.45 33.64 -27.19
C SER A 19 -59.99 33.90 -26.82
N CYS A 20 -59.80 34.87 -25.92
CA CYS A 20 -58.57 35.00 -25.14
C CYS A 20 -58.49 33.78 -24.22
N SER A 21 -57.81 32.73 -24.67
CA SER A 21 -57.22 31.76 -23.76
C SER A 21 -56.18 32.51 -22.95
N ILE A 22 -56.52 32.79 -21.69
CA ILE A 22 -55.57 33.31 -20.71
C ILE A 22 -54.43 32.29 -20.63
N PHE A 23 -53.32 32.57 -21.30
CA PHE A 23 -52.02 32.03 -20.92
C PHE A 23 -51.79 32.57 -19.52
N ASN A 24 -52.08 31.77 -18.49
CA ASN A 24 -51.49 32.01 -17.19
C ASN A 24 -49.98 31.92 -17.40
N PRO A 25 -49.20 33.00 -17.20
CA PRO A 25 -47.77 32.84 -17.09
C PRO A 25 -47.56 31.88 -15.92
N THR A 26 -47.01 30.71 -16.18
CA THR A 26 -46.47 29.87 -15.10
C THR A 26 -45.60 30.78 -14.25
N GLU A 27 -45.99 31.01 -13.00
CA GLU A 27 -45.19 31.80 -12.08
C GLU A 27 -43.77 31.26 -12.14
N LYS A 28 -42.85 32.13 -12.55
CA LYS A 28 -41.46 31.76 -12.73
C LYS A 28 -40.90 31.52 -11.33
N ILE A 29 -40.90 30.27 -10.90
CA ILE A 29 -40.39 29.84 -9.59
C ILE A 29 -38.98 30.43 -9.43
N SER A 30 -38.73 31.08 -8.30
CA SER A 30 -37.42 31.67 -8.03
C SER A 30 -36.34 30.59 -7.94
N ASP A 31 -35.08 30.94 -8.23
CA ASP A 31 -33.96 29.99 -8.12
C ASP A 31 -33.88 29.33 -6.73
N ALA A 32 -34.16 30.11 -5.67
CA ALA A 32 -34.19 29.62 -4.30
C ALA A 32 -35.29 28.57 -4.08
N GLN A 33 -36.53 28.87 -4.52
CA GLN A 33 -37.63 27.91 -4.44
C GLN A 33 -37.36 26.65 -5.26
N LEU A 34 -36.72 26.76 -6.44
CA LEU A 34 -36.38 25.58 -7.24
C LEU A 34 -35.35 24.68 -6.52
N ILE A 35 -34.35 25.30 -5.89
CA ILE A 35 -33.35 24.61 -5.06
C ILE A 35 -34.01 23.92 -3.86
N ASP A 36 -34.90 24.60 -3.16
CA ASP A 36 -35.58 24.05 -1.98
C ASP A 36 -36.49 22.88 -2.38
N ASN A 37 -37.24 23.01 -3.46
CA ASN A 37 -38.03 21.91 -4.03
C ASN A 37 -37.16 20.70 -4.39
N PHE A 38 -35.96 20.93 -4.94
CA PHE A 38 -35.05 19.83 -5.29
C PHE A 38 -34.54 19.11 -4.04
N LYS A 39 -34.13 19.86 -3.02
CA LYS A 39 -33.71 19.30 -1.73
C LYS A 39 -34.84 18.51 -1.08
N ASP A 40 -36.08 18.99 -1.15
CA ASP A 40 -37.25 18.29 -0.63
C ASP A 40 -37.50 16.97 -1.35
N SER A 41 -37.49 16.96 -2.70
CA SER A 41 -37.61 15.71 -3.47
C SER A 41 -36.46 14.74 -3.21
N TYR A 42 -35.24 15.25 -3.00
CA TYR A 42 -34.10 14.45 -2.57
C TYR A 42 -34.32 13.84 -1.18
N HIS A 43 -34.75 14.63 -0.20
CA HIS A 43 -35.00 14.18 1.17
C HIS A 43 -36.16 13.18 1.26
N LYS A 44 -37.21 13.36 0.45
CA LYS A 44 -38.37 12.45 0.35
C LYS A 44 -38.06 11.15 -0.42
N LYS A 45 -36.86 11.00 -0.95
CA LYS A 45 -36.42 9.85 -1.75
C LYS A 45 -37.19 9.65 -3.06
N GLU A 46 -37.69 10.74 -3.64
CA GLU A 46 -38.39 10.74 -4.93
C GLU A 46 -37.40 10.61 -6.10
N ILE A 47 -36.16 11.05 -5.90
CA ILE A 47 -35.05 10.93 -6.85
C ILE A 47 -34.34 9.58 -6.63
N SER A 48 -34.03 8.83 -7.68
CA SER A 48 -33.54 7.45 -7.53
C SER A 48 -32.24 7.35 -6.74
N PHE A 49 -31.26 8.19 -7.07
CA PHE A 49 -29.94 8.16 -6.41
C PHE A 49 -29.95 8.65 -4.96
N SER A 50 -31.01 9.34 -4.52
CA SER A 50 -31.19 9.74 -3.11
C SER A 50 -31.51 8.57 -2.17
N LYS A 51 -31.78 7.38 -2.74
CA LYS A 51 -31.97 6.14 -1.98
C LYS A 51 -30.64 5.57 -1.47
N PHE A 52 -29.51 6.02 -1.99
CA PHE A 52 -28.20 5.61 -1.46
C PHE A 52 -28.03 6.14 -0.03
N PRO A 53 -27.72 5.27 0.94
CA PRO A 53 -27.87 5.61 2.35
C PRO A 53 -26.87 6.67 2.81
N TYR A 54 -27.32 7.53 3.72
CA TYR A 54 -26.51 8.53 4.43
C TYR A 54 -25.87 9.63 3.58
N VAL A 55 -26.27 9.82 2.32
CA VAL A 55 -25.80 10.95 1.50
C VAL A 55 -26.63 12.19 1.75
N LYS A 56 -25.95 13.32 1.84
CA LYS A 56 -26.57 14.64 2.03
C LYS A 56 -26.13 15.59 0.92
N ILE A 57 -27.03 16.51 0.57
CA ILE A 57 -26.70 17.70 -0.20
C ILE A 57 -26.12 18.73 0.76
N ASP A 58 -24.84 19.08 0.60
CA ASP A 58 -24.16 20.10 1.40
C ASP A 58 -24.59 21.50 0.94
N SER A 59 -24.57 21.74 -0.37
CA SER A 59 -24.96 23.04 -0.95
C SER A 59 -25.34 22.91 -2.42
N ILE A 60 -26.17 23.85 -2.89
CA ILE A 60 -26.41 24.07 -4.33
C ILE A 60 -26.03 25.51 -4.61
N THR A 61 -25.10 25.72 -5.54
CA THR A 61 -24.63 27.06 -5.93
C THR A 61 -24.90 27.33 -7.39
N ILE A 62 -25.40 28.53 -7.68
CA ILE A 62 -25.68 29.02 -9.02
C ILE A 62 -24.76 30.20 -9.30
N ASP A 63 -23.85 30.05 -10.25
CA ASP A 63 -23.04 31.13 -10.80
C ASP A 63 -23.66 31.58 -12.13
N LYS A 64 -24.41 32.68 -12.07
CA LYS A 64 -25.07 33.25 -13.24
C LYS A 64 -24.10 33.87 -14.24
N LYS A 65 -22.91 34.29 -13.81
CA LYS A 65 -21.91 34.90 -14.70
C LYS A 65 -21.20 33.82 -15.52
N ALA A 66 -20.88 32.70 -14.89
CA ALA A 66 -20.23 31.57 -15.54
C ALA A 66 -21.22 30.57 -16.17
N ASN A 67 -22.53 30.77 -16.00
CA ASN A 67 -23.58 29.80 -16.33
C ASN A 67 -23.26 28.41 -15.74
N LYS A 68 -23.02 28.34 -14.42
CA LYS A 68 -22.72 27.07 -13.72
C LYS A 68 -23.69 26.82 -12.58
N LEU A 69 -24.14 25.58 -12.47
CA LEU A 69 -24.91 25.09 -11.32
C LEU A 69 -24.15 23.92 -10.72
N ASN A 70 -23.72 24.06 -9.46
CA ASN A 70 -23.03 22.99 -8.73
C ASN A 70 -23.93 22.45 -7.62
N ILE A 71 -24.10 21.13 -7.58
CA ILE A 71 -24.75 20.42 -6.48
C ILE A 71 -23.64 19.70 -5.73
N ASN A 72 -23.28 20.21 -4.55
CA ASN A 72 -22.24 19.64 -3.72
C ASN A 72 -22.88 18.67 -2.72
N PHE A 73 -22.41 17.44 -2.71
CA PHE A 73 -22.79 16.39 -1.78
C PHE A 73 -21.66 16.14 -0.79
N ASP A 74 -22.03 15.60 0.37
CA ASP A 74 -21.07 15.15 1.37
C ASP A 74 -20.17 14.01 0.84
N LYS A 75 -19.15 13.64 1.62
CA LYS A 75 -18.20 12.59 1.26
C LYS A 75 -18.86 11.23 1.04
N ASN A 76 -20.04 10.97 1.63
CA ASN A 76 -20.67 9.66 1.55
C ASN A 76 -21.14 9.36 0.12
N PHE A 77 -21.40 10.40 -0.69
CA PHE A 77 -21.72 10.21 -2.10
C PHE A 77 -20.57 9.53 -2.87
N SER A 78 -19.32 9.78 -2.46
CA SER A 78 -18.14 9.18 -3.06
C SER A 78 -17.97 7.68 -2.77
N TYR A 79 -18.74 7.13 -1.83
CA TYR A 79 -18.73 5.69 -1.50
C TYR A 79 -19.49 4.85 -2.53
N MET A 80 -20.29 5.49 -3.40
CA MET A 80 -20.85 4.81 -4.55
C MET A 80 -19.74 4.50 -5.58
N PRO A 81 -19.65 3.26 -6.09
CA PRO A 81 -18.71 2.93 -7.16
C PRO A 81 -19.17 3.59 -8.46
N PHE A 82 -18.64 4.77 -8.78
CA PHE A 82 -19.01 5.51 -9.99
C PHE A 82 -18.53 4.80 -11.26
N ARG A 83 -19.48 4.53 -12.16
CA ARG A 83 -19.29 3.96 -13.50
C ARG A 83 -19.99 4.87 -14.50
N GLU A 84 -19.66 4.75 -15.78
CA GLU A 84 -20.28 5.60 -16.81
C GLU A 84 -21.82 5.48 -16.76
N GLU A 85 -22.35 4.27 -16.60
CA GLU A 85 -23.81 4.03 -16.61
C GLU A 85 -24.54 4.70 -15.44
N ASN A 86 -24.02 4.58 -14.21
CA ASN A 86 -24.68 5.15 -13.04
C ASN A 86 -24.47 6.66 -12.93
N VAL A 87 -23.32 7.18 -13.36
CA VAL A 87 -23.06 8.62 -13.44
C VAL A 87 -23.97 9.25 -14.49
N ASP A 88 -24.11 8.65 -15.67
CA ASP A 88 -25.01 9.14 -16.72
C ASP A 88 -26.47 9.15 -16.24
N SER A 89 -26.89 8.12 -15.50
CA SER A 89 -28.23 8.06 -14.89
C SER A 89 -28.46 9.18 -13.87
N ILE A 90 -27.48 9.44 -13.00
CA ILE A 90 -27.53 10.54 -12.02
C ILE A 90 -27.64 11.89 -12.74
N TYR A 91 -26.79 12.13 -13.76
CA TYR A 91 -26.86 13.37 -14.53
C TYR A 91 -28.16 13.49 -15.32
N ALA A 92 -28.73 12.40 -15.84
CA ALA A 92 -30.01 12.44 -16.53
C ALA A 92 -31.13 12.90 -15.58
N GLU A 93 -31.20 12.36 -14.35
CA GLU A 93 -32.18 12.80 -13.34
C GLU A 93 -31.99 14.27 -12.93
N ILE A 94 -30.74 14.69 -12.68
CA ILE A 94 -30.43 16.07 -12.33
C ILE A 94 -30.78 17.02 -13.49
N ASN A 95 -30.38 16.67 -14.71
CA ASN A 95 -30.65 17.48 -15.90
C ASN A 95 -32.15 17.57 -16.17
N ASN A 96 -32.90 16.46 -16.08
CA ASN A 96 -34.35 16.50 -16.25
C ASN A 96 -35.03 17.46 -15.26
N TYR A 97 -34.50 17.58 -14.05
CA TYR A 97 -35.02 18.51 -13.04
C TYR A 97 -34.64 19.98 -13.34
N PHE A 98 -33.38 20.26 -13.67
CA PHE A 98 -32.87 21.64 -13.75
C PHE A 98 -32.87 22.25 -15.17
N LEU A 99 -32.82 21.44 -16.24
CA LEU A 99 -32.75 21.92 -17.63
C LEU A 99 -33.86 22.93 -18.00
N PRO A 100 -35.13 22.77 -17.56
CA PRO A 100 -36.17 23.76 -17.89
C PRO A 100 -35.81 25.20 -17.47
N ASN A 101 -35.05 25.36 -16.38
CA ASN A 101 -34.69 26.67 -15.83
C ASN A 101 -33.23 27.05 -16.08
N PHE A 102 -32.37 26.07 -16.40
CA PHE A 102 -30.92 26.20 -16.51
C PHE A 102 -30.36 25.56 -17.80
N ASN A 103 -31.10 25.62 -18.91
CA ASN A 103 -30.74 24.97 -20.19
C ASN A 103 -29.35 25.34 -20.76
N ASN A 104 -28.87 26.55 -20.47
CA ASN A 104 -27.56 27.05 -20.92
C ASN A 104 -26.45 26.89 -19.86
N TYR A 105 -26.75 26.25 -18.72
CA TYR A 105 -25.80 26.11 -17.62
C TYR A 105 -25.06 24.78 -17.70
N GLN A 106 -23.78 24.81 -17.35
CA GLN A 106 -23.03 23.62 -17.02
C GLN A 106 -23.44 23.14 -15.62
N ILE A 107 -24.20 22.05 -15.56
CA ILE A 107 -24.60 21.40 -14.32
C ILE A 107 -23.52 20.39 -13.89
N SER A 108 -23.15 20.41 -12.62
CA SER A 108 -22.13 19.52 -12.03
C SER A 108 -22.61 18.96 -10.69
N ALA A 109 -22.68 17.63 -10.57
CA ALA A 109 -22.83 16.93 -9.31
C ALA A 109 -21.44 16.67 -8.73
N ARG A 110 -21.19 17.07 -7.49
CA ARG A 110 -19.84 17.11 -6.91
C ARG A 110 -19.77 16.46 -5.54
N THR A 111 -18.66 15.79 -5.25
CA THR A 111 -18.30 15.30 -3.91
C THR A 111 -16.78 15.28 -3.81
N LEU A 112 -16.23 15.40 -2.60
CA LEU A 112 -14.77 15.54 -2.37
C LEU A 112 -14.13 16.73 -3.13
N GLY A 113 -14.94 17.70 -3.55
CA GLY A 113 -14.53 18.82 -4.40
C GLY A 113 -14.39 18.50 -5.89
N TYR A 114 -14.66 17.28 -6.33
CA TYR A 114 -14.59 16.84 -7.72
C TYR A 114 -15.98 16.68 -8.32
N ASP A 115 -16.09 16.88 -9.64
CA ASP A 115 -17.26 16.40 -10.38
C ASP A 115 -17.29 14.86 -10.38
N ILE A 116 -18.45 14.24 -10.19
CA ILE A 116 -18.53 12.76 -10.07
C ILE A 116 -18.06 12.03 -11.35
N ARG A 117 -18.07 12.69 -12.52
CA ARG A 117 -17.49 12.15 -13.77
C ARG A 117 -15.97 12.00 -13.66
N GLU A 118 -15.32 12.86 -12.88
CA GLU A 118 -13.89 12.76 -12.59
C GLU A 118 -13.60 11.59 -11.64
N LEU A 119 -14.57 11.15 -10.85
CA LEU A 119 -14.43 10.06 -9.89
C LEU A 119 -14.68 8.67 -10.49
N ILE A 120 -14.81 8.55 -11.82
CA ILE A 120 -14.76 7.26 -12.50
C ILE A 120 -13.29 6.83 -12.62
N PRO A 121 -12.87 5.69 -12.03
CA PRO A 121 -11.49 5.22 -12.12
C PRO A 121 -11.05 5.02 -13.56
N ASN A 122 -9.79 5.30 -13.86
CA ASN A 122 -9.24 5.14 -15.21
C ASN A 122 -9.45 3.72 -15.78
N TYR A 123 -9.41 2.69 -14.93
CA TYR A 123 -9.64 1.29 -15.32
C TYR A 123 -11.05 1.02 -15.88
N TYR A 124 -12.05 1.80 -15.46
CA TYR A 124 -13.45 1.62 -15.89
C TYR A 124 -13.90 2.61 -16.97
N ARG A 125 -13.02 3.47 -17.49
CA ARG A 125 -13.33 4.40 -18.58
C ARG A 125 -13.27 3.67 -19.91
N LYS A 126 -14.36 3.68 -20.69
CA LYS A 126 -14.41 3.03 -22.01
C LYS A 126 -13.66 3.85 -23.06
N ASN A 127 -13.78 5.17 -22.98
CA ASN A 127 -13.11 6.06 -23.91
C ASN A 127 -11.69 6.38 -23.43
N ILE A 128 -10.69 5.88 -24.16
CA ILE A 128 -9.26 6.07 -23.88
C ILE A 128 -8.88 7.56 -23.84
N SER A 129 -9.53 8.43 -24.62
CA SER A 129 -9.25 9.87 -24.61
C SER A 129 -9.66 10.56 -23.31
N LYS A 130 -10.55 9.94 -22.51
CA LYS A 130 -10.95 10.43 -21.20
C LYS A 130 -10.02 9.95 -20.08
N ILE A 131 -8.99 9.16 -20.33
CA ILE A 131 -8.07 8.71 -19.29
C ILE A 131 -7.30 9.90 -18.70
N ASP A 132 -7.35 10.06 -17.38
CA ASP A 132 -6.59 11.06 -16.66
C ASP A 132 -5.15 10.56 -16.45
N LYS A 133 -4.23 11.04 -17.29
CA LYS A 133 -2.81 10.68 -17.24
C LYS A 133 -2.14 11.12 -15.94
N SER A 134 -2.68 12.12 -15.23
CA SER A 134 -2.11 12.57 -13.96
C SER A 134 -2.22 11.51 -12.87
N ARG A 135 -3.13 10.53 -12.97
CA ARG A 135 -3.30 9.43 -12.00
C ARG A 135 -2.44 8.21 -12.30
N LYS A 136 -1.61 8.26 -13.33
CA LYS A 136 -0.69 7.17 -13.67
C LYS A 136 0.67 7.47 -13.05
N PRO A 137 1.20 6.57 -12.18
CA PRO A 137 2.56 6.73 -11.69
C PRO A 137 3.53 6.63 -12.87
N LYS A 138 4.64 7.39 -12.80
CA LYS A 138 5.74 7.27 -13.76
C LYS A 138 6.52 6.01 -13.42
N TYR A 139 6.55 5.05 -14.34
CA TYR A 139 7.31 3.82 -14.18
C TYR A 139 8.62 3.91 -14.96
N SER A 140 9.70 3.32 -14.43
CA SER A 140 10.99 3.15 -15.11
C SER A 140 11.24 1.65 -15.21
N GLU A 141 11.28 1.13 -16.44
CA GLU A 141 11.38 -0.32 -16.70
C GLU A 141 12.80 -0.86 -16.51
N ASP A 142 13.81 0.02 -16.45
CA ASP A 142 15.23 -0.33 -16.64
C ASP A 142 15.99 -0.67 -15.33
N LYS A 143 15.32 -0.80 -14.19
CA LYS A 143 16.01 -1.02 -12.90
C LYS A 143 16.12 -2.51 -12.57
N ALA A 144 17.29 -2.93 -12.08
CA ALA A 144 17.48 -4.27 -11.53
C ALA A 144 16.58 -4.51 -10.30
N PRO A 145 15.93 -5.68 -10.17
CA PRO A 145 15.12 -6.03 -9.00
C PRO A 145 15.93 -5.99 -7.71
N VAL A 146 15.29 -5.68 -6.57
CA VAL A 146 15.93 -5.74 -5.25
C VAL A 146 16.48 -7.15 -4.98
N VAL A 147 15.60 -8.15 -5.17
CA VAL A 147 15.94 -9.57 -5.16
C VAL A 147 15.40 -10.22 -6.44
N PHE A 148 16.24 -10.99 -7.12
CA PHE A 148 15.83 -11.84 -8.23
C PHE A 148 16.23 -13.29 -7.96
N ASN A 149 15.26 -14.22 -7.92
CA ASN A 149 15.53 -15.65 -7.77
C ASN A 149 16.02 -16.24 -9.10
N ALA A 150 17.34 -16.33 -9.26
CA ALA A 150 18.00 -16.80 -10.46
C ALA A 150 17.75 -18.30 -10.72
N SER A 151 17.60 -19.12 -9.68
CA SER A 151 17.28 -20.54 -9.83
C SER A 151 15.89 -20.79 -10.42
N LYS A 152 14.90 -19.95 -10.10
CA LYS A 152 13.58 -20.02 -10.76
C LYS A 152 13.65 -19.52 -12.20
N ASN A 153 14.41 -18.45 -12.44
CA ASN A 153 14.55 -17.78 -13.74
C ASN A 153 13.20 -17.44 -14.43
N LEU A 154 12.19 -17.03 -13.64
CA LEU A 154 10.87 -16.68 -14.15
C LEU A 154 10.68 -15.16 -14.19
N LYS A 155 10.33 -14.65 -15.39
CA LYS A 155 9.97 -13.25 -15.62
C LYS A 155 8.57 -13.18 -16.22
N HIS A 156 7.56 -12.92 -15.38
CA HIS A 156 6.18 -12.82 -15.84
C HIS A 156 5.89 -11.38 -16.28
N GLU A 157 5.98 -11.09 -17.58
CA GLU A 157 5.77 -9.74 -18.14
C GLU A 157 4.37 -9.17 -17.84
N LYS A 158 3.34 -10.03 -17.80
CA LYS A 158 1.97 -9.65 -17.41
C LYS A 158 1.70 -9.80 -15.91
N GLY A 159 2.69 -10.23 -15.14
CA GLY A 159 2.62 -10.39 -13.70
C GLY A 159 3.13 -9.14 -12.95
N LEU A 160 3.66 -9.37 -11.76
CA LEU A 160 4.25 -8.35 -10.89
C LEU A 160 5.79 -8.38 -10.93
N PHE A 161 6.39 -8.92 -12.00
CA PHE A 161 7.84 -8.95 -12.14
C PHE A 161 8.42 -7.54 -11.96
N ASN A 162 9.45 -7.43 -11.11
CA ASN A 162 10.12 -6.18 -10.76
C ASN A 162 9.23 -5.12 -10.08
N LYS A 163 8.05 -5.51 -9.58
CA LYS A 163 7.23 -4.65 -8.71
C LYS A 163 7.59 -4.85 -7.26
N ASN A 164 7.61 -3.77 -6.49
CA ASN A 164 7.89 -3.77 -5.07
C ASN A 164 6.61 -3.38 -4.32
N VAL A 165 6.09 -4.31 -3.51
CA VAL A 165 4.85 -4.15 -2.77
C VAL A 165 5.15 -4.13 -1.29
N ALA A 166 4.83 -3.02 -0.63
CA ALA A 166 4.81 -2.95 0.81
C ALA A 166 3.44 -3.41 1.33
N ILE A 167 3.41 -4.42 2.18
CA ILE A 167 2.17 -4.91 2.76
C ILE A 167 2.31 -5.18 4.25
N TRP A 168 1.25 -4.95 4.99
CA TRP A 168 1.19 -5.34 6.40
C TRP A 168 -0.20 -5.83 6.79
N HIS A 169 -0.19 -6.87 7.61
CA HIS A 169 -1.31 -7.26 8.45
C HIS A 169 -1.49 -6.28 9.62
N SER A 170 -2.52 -6.51 10.44
CA SER A 170 -2.98 -5.71 11.59
C SER A 170 -1.91 -5.35 12.64
N HIS A 171 -2.37 -4.91 13.81
CA HIS A 171 -1.55 -4.53 14.96
C HIS A 171 -0.75 -5.70 15.54
N GLY A 172 0.08 -5.42 16.53
CA GLY A 172 0.85 -6.44 17.23
C GLY A 172 0.96 -6.24 18.73
N TRP A 173 1.59 -7.21 19.39
CA TRP A 173 1.93 -7.17 20.80
C TRP A 173 2.83 -5.95 21.07
N TYR A 174 2.44 -5.12 22.04
CA TYR A 174 3.11 -3.86 22.32
C TYR A 174 3.20 -3.57 23.82
N TYR A 175 4.14 -2.71 24.21
CA TYR A 175 4.32 -2.23 25.56
C TYR A 175 3.43 -1.04 25.86
N ASN A 176 2.59 -1.14 26.87
CA ASN A 176 1.80 -0.02 27.35
C ASN A 176 2.51 0.62 28.55
N HIS A 177 3.04 1.83 28.37
CA HIS A 177 3.76 2.55 29.42
C HIS A 177 2.89 2.88 30.63
N LYS A 178 1.62 3.24 30.42
CA LYS A 178 0.69 3.57 31.53
C LYS A 178 0.36 2.37 32.42
N MET A 179 0.29 1.18 31.82
CA MET A 179 0.00 -0.07 32.52
C MET A 179 1.28 -0.85 32.89
N ASP A 180 2.44 -0.32 32.51
CA ASP A 180 3.76 -0.93 32.70
C ASP A 180 3.83 -2.41 32.30
N ARG A 181 3.25 -2.75 31.14
CA ARG A 181 3.20 -4.15 30.68
C ARG A 181 3.01 -4.29 29.19
N TRP A 182 3.43 -5.43 28.67
CA TRP A 182 3.10 -5.86 27.31
C TRP A 182 1.67 -6.38 27.19
N LEU A 183 0.95 -5.99 26.14
CA LEU A 183 -0.43 -6.40 25.87
C LEU A 183 -0.81 -6.33 24.37
N TRP A 184 -1.97 -6.92 24.03
CA TRP A 184 -2.58 -6.82 22.70
C TRP A 184 -3.30 -5.48 22.53
N GLN A 185 -3.24 -4.88 21.35
CA GLN A 185 -3.97 -3.65 21.02
C GLN A 185 -5.47 -3.85 21.03
N ARG A 186 -5.92 -5.06 20.67
CA ARG A 186 -7.34 -5.40 20.58
C ARG A 186 -7.76 -6.36 21.69
N ALA A 187 -9.03 -6.27 22.07
CA ALA A 187 -9.61 -7.17 23.05
C ALA A 187 -9.66 -8.60 22.51
N ARG A 188 -9.54 -9.58 23.41
CA ARG A 188 -9.75 -10.99 23.08
C ARG A 188 -11.25 -11.25 23.01
N LEU A 189 -11.75 -11.64 21.85
CA LEU A 189 -13.17 -11.92 21.61
C LEU A 189 -13.33 -13.34 21.06
N PHE A 190 -14.28 -14.11 21.59
CA PHE A 190 -14.56 -15.49 21.14
C PHE A 190 -13.32 -16.40 21.07
N GLN A 191 -12.41 -16.28 22.04
CA GLN A 191 -11.11 -16.98 22.08
C GLN A 191 -10.14 -16.62 20.94
N THR A 192 -10.41 -15.55 20.18
CA THR A 192 -9.54 -15.03 19.11
C THR A 192 -8.77 -13.78 19.55
N VAL A 193 -7.65 -13.52 18.87
CA VAL A 193 -6.85 -12.29 18.99
C VAL A 193 -6.86 -11.62 17.60
N GLU A 194 -7.58 -10.51 17.47
CA GLU A 194 -7.67 -9.75 16.20
C GLU A 194 -6.28 -9.36 15.68
N ASP A 195 -5.34 -8.99 16.57
CA ASP A 195 -3.98 -8.60 16.19
C ASP A 195 -3.20 -9.74 15.47
N ILE A 196 -3.61 -11.01 15.65
CA ILE A 196 -3.01 -12.18 15.00
C ILE A 196 -3.86 -12.69 13.82
N GLY A 197 -5.18 -12.49 13.83
CA GLY A 197 -6.08 -13.03 12.79
C GLY A 197 -5.64 -12.71 11.35
N PRO A 198 -5.45 -11.42 10.99
CA PRO A 198 -4.93 -11.00 9.69
C PRO A 198 -3.58 -11.63 9.32
N ILE A 199 -2.73 -11.95 10.31
CA ILE A 199 -1.45 -12.62 10.08
C ILE A 199 -1.63 -13.99 9.41
N SER A 200 -2.64 -14.75 9.84
CA SER A 200 -2.93 -16.08 9.31
C SER A 200 -3.41 -16.09 7.86
N PHE A 201 -3.79 -14.94 7.30
CA PHE A 201 -4.13 -14.80 5.88
C PHE A 201 -2.98 -14.18 5.09
N THR A 202 -2.33 -13.15 5.67
CA THR A 202 -1.31 -12.38 4.97
C THR A 202 -0.02 -13.19 4.74
N LEU A 203 0.56 -13.79 5.79
CA LEU A 203 1.86 -14.45 5.68
C LEU A 203 1.83 -15.77 4.89
N PRO A 204 0.88 -16.70 5.12
CA PRO A 204 0.90 -17.98 4.42
C PRO A 204 0.26 -17.95 3.02
N TYR A 205 -0.57 -16.93 2.70
CA TYR A 205 -1.27 -16.88 1.41
C TYR A 205 -0.94 -15.62 0.60
N LEU A 206 -1.31 -14.43 1.09
CA LEU A 206 -1.22 -13.21 0.28
C LEU A 206 0.21 -12.86 -0.13
N VAL A 207 1.16 -12.93 0.80
CA VAL A 207 2.57 -12.65 0.51
C VAL A 207 3.14 -13.64 -0.52
N PRO A 208 3.03 -14.98 -0.34
CA PRO A 208 3.46 -15.95 -1.34
C PRO A 208 2.76 -15.79 -2.70
N MET A 209 1.48 -15.41 -2.74
CA MET A 209 0.76 -15.17 -3.99
C MET A 209 1.37 -13.99 -4.77
N LEU A 210 1.69 -12.90 -4.09
CA LEU A 210 2.34 -11.73 -4.70
C LEU A 210 3.77 -12.06 -5.18
N GLU A 211 4.54 -12.78 -4.38
CA GLU A 211 5.89 -13.21 -4.74
C GLU A 211 5.89 -14.19 -5.92
N ASN A 212 4.94 -15.13 -5.96
CA ASN A 212 4.77 -16.05 -7.08
C ASN A 212 4.27 -15.33 -8.35
N ALA A 213 3.57 -14.20 -8.20
CA ALA A 213 3.24 -13.32 -9.33
C ALA A 213 4.45 -12.51 -9.82
N GLY A 214 5.58 -12.52 -9.09
CA GLY A 214 6.85 -11.88 -9.46
C GLY A 214 7.24 -10.65 -8.65
N ALA A 215 6.46 -10.27 -7.63
CA ALA A 215 6.75 -9.10 -6.81
C ALA A 215 7.87 -9.36 -5.79
N ASN A 216 8.61 -8.31 -5.45
CA ASN A 216 9.34 -8.22 -4.20
C ASN A 216 8.39 -7.67 -3.12
N VAL A 217 8.24 -8.40 -2.01
CA VAL A 217 7.26 -8.06 -0.96
C VAL A 217 7.95 -7.69 0.34
N PHE A 218 7.63 -6.50 0.85
CA PHE A 218 8.23 -5.92 2.05
C PHE A 218 7.19 -5.85 3.17
N LEU A 219 7.60 -6.17 4.40
CA LEU A 219 6.77 -6.08 5.59
C LEU A 219 7.47 -5.28 6.69
N PRO A 220 6.75 -4.39 7.42
CA PRO A 220 7.28 -3.65 8.56
C PRO A 220 7.27 -4.47 9.86
N ARG A 221 7.01 -5.77 9.77
CA ARG A 221 6.95 -6.74 10.87
C ARG A 221 7.68 -8.01 10.43
N GLU A 222 8.20 -8.77 11.39
CA GLU A 222 8.85 -10.06 11.11
C GLU A 222 7.85 -10.99 10.41
N ARG A 223 8.30 -11.60 9.31
CA ARG A 223 7.47 -12.46 8.45
C ARG A 223 7.74 -13.95 8.62
N ASP A 224 8.87 -14.34 9.21
CA ASP A 224 9.16 -15.72 9.52
C ASP A 224 8.62 -16.11 10.90
N THR A 225 7.77 -17.12 10.91
CA THR A 225 7.14 -17.65 12.13
C THR A 225 8.05 -18.59 12.92
N GLN A 226 9.27 -18.82 12.45
CA GLN A 226 10.29 -19.58 13.19
C GLN A 226 10.74 -18.79 14.43
N THR A 227 10.59 -19.41 15.60
CA THR A 227 10.93 -18.79 16.89
C THR A 227 12.42 -18.85 17.24
N LEU A 228 13.17 -19.69 16.52
CA LEU A 228 14.63 -19.71 16.59
C LEU A 228 15.22 -18.65 15.65
N GLU A 229 16.37 -18.11 16.02
CA GLU A 229 17.12 -17.14 15.22
C GLU A 229 18.61 -17.48 15.35
N ILE A 230 19.28 -17.54 14.22
CA ILE A 230 20.73 -17.69 14.13
C ILE A 230 21.21 -16.48 13.34
N LEU A 231 22.14 -15.74 13.93
CA LEU A 231 22.62 -14.47 13.43
C LEU A 231 24.13 -14.59 13.31
N LEU A 232 24.64 -14.35 12.11
CA LEU A 232 26.05 -14.42 11.78
C LEU A 232 26.50 -13.08 11.23
N ASP A 233 27.29 -12.37 12.01
CA ASP A 233 27.95 -11.13 11.63
C ASP A 233 29.21 -11.42 10.79
N ASP A 234 29.72 -10.45 10.01
CA ASP A 234 30.94 -10.63 9.21
C ASP A 234 32.19 -10.89 10.08
N THR A 235 32.11 -10.57 11.37
CA THR A 235 33.15 -10.86 12.36
C THR A 235 33.03 -12.24 13.03
N ASP A 236 31.95 -13.01 12.77
CA ASP A 236 31.70 -14.29 13.43
C ASP A 236 32.67 -15.40 12.95
N ASN A 237 33.10 -16.26 13.87
CA ASN A 237 33.99 -17.40 13.59
C ASN A 237 33.41 -18.42 12.59
N ASN A 238 32.10 -18.44 12.39
CA ASN A 238 31.39 -19.26 11.43
C ASN A 238 31.22 -18.59 10.06
N VAL A 239 31.74 -17.38 9.90
CA VAL A 239 31.89 -16.70 8.61
C VAL A 239 33.32 -16.89 8.10
N LYS A 240 33.44 -17.23 6.82
CA LYS A 240 34.73 -17.49 6.16
C LYS A 240 34.85 -16.68 4.90
N PHE A 241 35.92 -15.91 4.81
CA PHE A 241 36.27 -15.11 3.63
C PHE A 241 37.42 -15.78 2.91
N PHE A 242 37.22 -16.04 1.63
CA PHE A 242 38.20 -16.63 0.72
C PHE A 242 38.50 -15.64 -0.38
N SER A 243 39.77 -15.57 -0.80
CA SER A 243 40.17 -14.88 -2.02
C SER A 243 41.48 -15.43 -2.58
N ALA A 244 41.54 -15.57 -3.89
CA ALA A 244 42.74 -15.99 -4.62
C ALA A 244 43.59 -14.82 -5.15
N SER A 245 42.99 -13.63 -5.37
CA SER A 245 43.63 -12.49 -6.05
C SER A 245 43.59 -11.20 -5.22
N SER A 246 42.42 -10.84 -4.69
CA SER A 246 42.15 -9.53 -4.07
C SER A 246 41.64 -9.69 -2.64
N SER A 247 42.24 -9.03 -1.65
CA SER A 247 41.78 -9.14 -0.27
C SER A 247 40.43 -8.45 -0.05
N TRP A 248 39.58 -9.06 0.78
CA TRP A 248 38.41 -8.39 1.35
C TRP A 248 38.88 -7.21 2.20
N GLN A 249 38.28 -6.05 1.96
CA GLN A 249 38.47 -4.84 2.74
C GLN A 249 37.35 -4.73 3.78
N GLU A 250 37.58 -3.93 4.82
CA GLU A 250 36.66 -3.75 5.94
C GLU A 250 36.39 -2.27 6.17
N ASP A 251 35.15 -1.95 6.52
CA ASP A 251 34.71 -0.63 6.97
C ASP A 251 33.88 -0.81 8.24
N THR A 252 34.34 -0.20 9.33
CA THR A 252 33.75 -0.32 10.67
C THR A 252 32.85 0.86 11.05
N SER A 253 32.55 1.74 10.09
CA SER A 253 31.77 2.96 10.36
C SER A 253 30.27 2.71 10.49
N LYS A 254 29.74 1.71 9.78
CA LYS A 254 28.32 1.34 9.71
C LYS A 254 28.23 -0.15 9.38
N GLY A 255 27.20 -0.82 9.87
CA GLY A 255 27.02 -2.25 9.69
C GLY A 255 26.31 -2.84 10.88
N PHE A 256 25.71 -4.01 10.67
CA PHE A 256 25.12 -4.76 11.74
C PHE A 256 26.19 -5.10 12.78
N GLY A 257 25.85 -5.00 14.06
CA GLY A 257 26.76 -5.31 15.14
C GLY A 257 26.08 -6.05 16.27
N THR A 258 26.90 -6.73 17.07
CA THR A 258 26.42 -7.52 18.20
C THR A 258 25.84 -6.61 19.27
N TYR A 259 24.53 -6.74 19.51
CA TYR A 259 23.90 -6.29 20.75
C TYR A 259 23.95 -7.44 21.76
N GLY A 260 23.93 -7.13 23.06
CA GLY A 260 23.93 -8.15 24.12
C GLY A 260 22.66 -9.01 24.13
N SER A 261 22.12 -9.31 25.32
CA SER A 261 20.87 -10.08 25.42
C SER A 261 19.63 -9.37 24.85
N SER A 262 19.68 -8.04 24.74
CA SER A 262 18.59 -7.18 24.31
C SER A 262 19.12 -5.88 23.67
N ILE A 263 18.30 -5.25 22.85
CA ILE A 263 18.52 -3.89 22.31
C ILE A 263 17.87 -2.90 23.26
N LYS A 264 18.68 -1.99 23.80
CA LYS A 264 18.26 -0.98 24.78
C LYS A 264 18.04 0.38 24.14
N GLY A 265 17.10 1.14 24.70
CA GLY A 265 16.79 2.49 24.23
C GLY A 265 16.46 2.53 22.74
N ASN A 266 17.09 3.45 22.01
CA ASN A 266 16.93 3.64 20.57
C ASN A 266 18.12 3.10 19.77
N THR A 267 18.94 2.21 20.34
CA THR A 267 20.12 1.68 19.62
C THR A 267 19.70 1.07 18.29
N ASN A 268 20.37 1.52 17.22
CA ASN A 268 20.25 0.93 15.89
C ASN A 268 21.33 -0.15 15.75
N PRO A 269 20.97 -1.43 15.55
CA PRO A 269 21.96 -2.49 15.43
C PRO A 269 22.84 -2.36 14.18
N PHE A 270 22.43 -1.59 13.16
CA PHE A 270 23.19 -1.34 11.92
C PHE A 270 24.14 -0.13 11.99
N GLU A 271 24.29 0.49 13.16
CA GLU A 271 25.19 1.62 13.40
C GLU A 271 26.27 1.29 14.44
N ILE A 272 26.42 0.01 14.81
CA ILE A 272 27.32 -0.45 15.88
C ILE A 272 28.25 -1.59 15.45
N GLY A 273 28.29 -1.94 14.17
CA GLY A 273 29.24 -2.89 13.59
C GLY A 273 29.80 -2.40 12.26
N GLY A 274 30.25 -3.33 11.43
CA GLY A 274 30.95 -3.06 10.18
C GLY A 274 30.45 -3.90 9.02
N TYR A 275 31.12 -3.78 7.88
CA TYR A 275 30.92 -4.65 6.74
C TYR A 275 32.23 -4.90 6.02
N LYS A 276 32.27 -5.99 5.24
CA LYS A 276 33.37 -6.25 4.31
C LYS A 276 32.95 -5.99 2.89
N PHE A 277 33.92 -5.61 2.06
CA PHE A 277 33.69 -5.38 0.66
C PHE A 277 34.89 -5.76 -0.21
N ILE A 278 34.61 -5.96 -1.49
CA ILE A 278 35.59 -6.33 -2.50
C ILE A 278 35.16 -5.83 -3.87
N HIS A 279 36.10 -5.71 -4.80
CA HIS A 279 35.79 -5.46 -6.20
C HIS A 279 35.26 -6.73 -6.89
N SER A 280 34.30 -6.53 -7.78
CA SER A 280 33.79 -7.60 -8.61
C SER A 280 34.74 -7.98 -9.74
N GLU A 281 34.73 -9.26 -10.11
CA GLU A 281 35.51 -9.82 -11.22
C GLU A 281 34.59 -10.62 -12.15
N THR A 282 34.97 -10.76 -13.42
CA THR A 282 34.15 -11.49 -14.42
C THR A 282 34.19 -13.01 -14.22
N SER A 283 35.18 -13.51 -13.48
CA SER A 283 35.26 -14.89 -13.01
C SER A 283 35.46 -14.84 -11.49
N PRO A 284 34.72 -15.64 -10.71
CA PRO A 284 34.77 -15.54 -9.27
C PRO A 284 36.14 -15.97 -8.75
N SER A 285 36.75 -15.11 -7.94
CA SER A 285 38.04 -15.31 -7.30
C SER A 285 37.98 -15.15 -5.78
N ALA A 286 36.85 -14.66 -5.26
CA ALA A 286 36.62 -14.44 -3.84
C ALA A 286 35.18 -14.82 -3.43
N TYR A 287 35.06 -15.31 -2.20
CA TYR A 287 33.80 -15.77 -1.63
C TYR A 287 33.68 -15.40 -0.15
N ALA A 288 32.45 -15.20 0.31
CA ALA A 288 32.10 -15.17 1.72
C ALA A 288 31.11 -16.30 2.02
N GLU A 289 31.40 -17.14 3.01
CA GLU A 289 30.53 -18.24 3.44
C GLU A 289 30.03 -18.02 4.87
N TYR A 290 28.71 -18.02 5.06
CA TYR A 290 28.04 -17.93 6.36
C TYR A 290 27.50 -19.32 6.72
N ILE A 291 28.06 -19.96 7.75
CA ILE A 291 27.83 -21.38 8.06
C ILE A 291 27.12 -21.52 9.43
N PRO A 292 25.77 -21.41 9.48
CA PRO A 292 25.00 -21.46 10.72
C PRO A 292 25.06 -22.84 11.42
N HIS A 293 24.85 -22.83 12.73
CA HIS A 293 24.57 -24.03 13.51
C HIS A 293 23.09 -24.09 13.87
N PHE A 294 22.34 -25.02 13.28
CA PHE A 294 20.92 -25.17 13.55
C PHE A 294 20.67 -26.09 14.75
N SER A 295 19.98 -25.61 15.78
CA SER A 295 19.64 -26.45 16.94
C SER A 295 18.58 -27.52 16.60
N LYS A 296 17.81 -27.32 15.53
CA LYS A 296 16.72 -28.20 15.08
C LYS A 296 16.58 -28.21 13.55
N LYS A 297 16.27 -29.37 12.98
CA LYS A 297 15.79 -29.53 11.60
C LYS A 297 14.45 -28.84 11.42
N ASP A 298 14.41 -27.77 10.64
CA ASP A 298 13.16 -27.05 10.38
C ASP A 298 13.29 -26.12 9.17
N TYR A 299 12.22 -25.38 8.87
CA TYR A 299 12.25 -24.24 7.97
C TYR A 299 12.68 -22.97 8.70
N TYR A 300 13.58 -22.22 8.05
CA TYR A 300 14.09 -20.93 8.50
C TYR A 300 14.03 -19.95 7.33
N GLY A 301 13.50 -18.75 7.58
CA GLY A 301 13.63 -17.60 6.70
C GLY A 301 15.09 -17.15 6.66
N VAL A 302 15.60 -16.81 5.48
CA VAL A 302 16.97 -16.35 5.28
C VAL A 302 16.93 -14.87 4.93
N TYR A 303 17.66 -14.08 5.72
CA TYR A 303 17.80 -12.64 5.55
C TYR A 303 19.28 -12.29 5.41
N ILE A 304 19.58 -11.30 4.58
CA ILE A 304 20.92 -10.78 4.36
C ILE A 304 20.97 -9.28 4.69
N SER A 305 22.15 -8.80 5.06
CA SER A 305 22.52 -7.39 5.15
C SER A 305 23.78 -7.14 4.31
N TYR A 306 23.88 -5.91 3.83
CA TYR A 306 25.02 -5.36 3.11
C TYR A 306 24.97 -3.82 3.21
N GLN A 307 26.02 -3.15 2.74
CA GLN A 307 26.06 -1.69 2.68
C GLN A 307 26.02 -1.19 1.24
N SER A 308 25.08 -0.28 0.94
CA SER A 308 24.98 0.37 -0.37
C SER A 308 25.92 1.58 -0.44
N VAL A 309 26.94 1.48 -1.28
CA VAL A 309 27.98 2.50 -1.48
C VAL A 309 28.00 2.95 -2.94
N PRO A 310 28.65 4.09 -3.27
CA PRO A 310 28.87 4.47 -4.66
C PRO A 310 29.51 3.33 -5.46
N ASN A 311 28.99 3.04 -6.64
CA ASN A 311 29.44 1.94 -7.51
C ASN A 311 29.19 0.51 -6.97
N SER A 312 28.26 0.33 -6.02
CA SER A 312 27.75 -1.01 -5.65
C SER A 312 27.24 -1.80 -6.86
N CYS A 313 27.43 -3.12 -6.83
CA CYS A 313 26.97 -4.05 -7.85
C CYS A 313 25.45 -4.26 -7.77
N GLU A 314 24.79 -4.39 -8.92
CA GLU A 314 23.34 -4.52 -9.03
C GLU A 314 22.87 -5.98 -9.22
N GLU A 315 23.80 -6.93 -9.31
CA GLU A 315 23.54 -8.34 -9.62
C GLU A 315 24.42 -9.31 -8.81
N VAL A 316 24.62 -9.05 -7.52
CA VAL A 316 25.48 -9.89 -6.67
C VAL A 316 24.86 -11.27 -6.48
N GLU A 317 25.62 -12.34 -6.77
CA GLU A 317 25.14 -13.71 -6.57
C GLU A 317 25.23 -14.13 -5.10
N TYR A 318 24.07 -14.47 -4.54
CA TYR A 318 23.91 -15.14 -3.25
C TYR A 318 23.37 -16.55 -3.47
N THR A 319 24.05 -17.56 -2.92
CA THR A 319 23.64 -18.97 -3.02
C THR A 319 23.28 -19.51 -1.64
N VAL A 320 22.02 -19.91 -1.46
CA VAL A 320 21.56 -20.62 -0.25
C VAL A 320 21.68 -22.12 -0.49
N HIS A 321 22.54 -22.80 0.26
CA HIS A 321 22.62 -24.26 0.30
C HIS A 321 21.71 -24.79 1.40
N HIS A 322 20.70 -25.58 1.03
CA HIS A 322 19.68 -26.10 1.93
C HIS A 322 19.37 -27.58 1.63
N LEU A 323 18.50 -28.23 2.42
CA LEU A 323 18.15 -29.65 2.22
C LEU A 323 17.48 -29.98 0.87
N GLY A 324 17.09 -28.95 0.10
CA GLY A 324 16.49 -29.09 -1.22
C GLY A 324 17.47 -28.88 -2.37
N GLY A 325 18.78 -28.72 -2.08
CA GLY A 325 19.80 -28.34 -3.04
C GLY A 325 20.25 -26.89 -2.85
N GLU A 326 20.43 -26.18 -3.96
CA GLU A 326 20.93 -24.80 -3.97
C GLU A 326 19.90 -23.88 -4.62
N THR A 327 19.69 -22.71 -4.01
CA THR A 327 18.91 -21.62 -4.59
C THR A 327 19.77 -20.38 -4.72
N LYS A 328 19.90 -19.88 -5.95
CA LYS A 328 20.69 -18.70 -6.32
C LYS A 328 19.81 -17.46 -6.45
N PHE A 329 20.34 -16.34 -6.00
CA PHE A 329 19.71 -15.02 -6.06
C PHE A 329 20.68 -14.00 -6.64
N LEU A 330 20.17 -13.07 -7.44
CA LEU A 330 20.89 -11.84 -7.81
C LEU A 330 20.32 -10.69 -6.98
N ILE A 331 21.20 -9.98 -6.28
CA ILE A 331 20.84 -8.91 -5.34
C ILE A 331 21.36 -7.57 -5.85
N ASN A 332 20.47 -6.59 -5.89
CA ASN A 332 20.82 -5.22 -6.23
C ASN A 332 21.33 -4.46 -4.99
N GLN A 333 22.66 -4.45 -4.79
CA GLN A 333 23.27 -3.79 -3.64
C GLN A 333 23.38 -2.27 -3.77
N SER A 334 22.97 -1.67 -4.90
CA SER A 334 22.91 -0.20 -5.04
C SER A 334 21.82 0.45 -4.19
N ILE A 335 20.87 -0.35 -3.69
CA ILE A 335 19.72 0.05 -2.87
C ILE A 335 19.54 -0.94 -1.72
N GLY A 336 18.79 -0.57 -0.68
CA GLY A 336 18.41 -1.48 0.39
C GLY A 336 19.51 -1.88 1.38
N GLY A 337 20.68 -1.24 1.36
CA GLY A 337 21.74 -1.49 2.34
C GLY A 337 21.40 -0.96 3.74
N GLY A 338 21.99 -1.57 4.78
CA GLY A 338 21.79 -1.20 6.19
C GLY A 338 20.46 -1.66 6.79
N THR A 339 19.88 -2.73 6.27
CA THR A 339 18.65 -3.37 6.78
C THR A 339 18.61 -4.85 6.37
N TRP A 340 17.65 -5.60 6.90
CA TRP A 340 17.38 -6.97 6.47
C TRP A 340 16.65 -7.06 5.12
N ILE A 341 17.24 -7.80 4.18
CA ILE A 341 16.62 -8.20 2.90
C ILE A 341 16.31 -9.69 2.93
N TYR A 342 15.05 -10.07 2.68
CA TYR A 342 14.58 -11.45 2.72
C TYR A 342 14.80 -12.18 1.40
N LEU A 343 15.39 -13.38 1.44
CA LEU A 343 15.63 -14.21 0.26
C LEU A 343 14.58 -15.31 0.08
N GLY A 344 14.09 -15.89 1.18
CA GLY A 344 13.17 -17.02 1.13
C GLY A 344 13.19 -17.86 2.40
N LYS A 345 12.35 -18.89 2.42
CA LYS A 345 12.23 -19.84 3.53
C LYS A 345 12.68 -21.22 3.09
N PHE A 346 13.69 -21.76 3.76
CA PHE A 346 14.37 -22.98 3.36
C PHE A 346 14.47 -23.95 4.51
N LYS A 347 14.54 -25.25 4.18
CA LYS A 347 14.66 -26.31 5.16
C LYS A 347 16.13 -26.67 5.38
N PHE A 348 16.57 -26.70 6.63
CA PHE A 348 17.95 -27.03 6.99
C PHE A 348 17.99 -28.25 7.92
N GLU A 349 19.11 -28.98 7.90
CA GLU A 349 19.36 -30.02 8.90
C GLU A 349 19.83 -29.39 10.22
N LYS A 350 19.55 -30.06 11.34
CA LYS A 350 20.22 -29.82 12.63
C LYS A 350 21.75 -29.92 12.48
N GLY A 351 22.44 -29.14 13.28
CA GLY A 351 23.89 -29.06 13.34
C GLY A 351 24.47 -28.02 12.39
N LYS A 352 25.80 -28.07 12.23
CA LYS A 352 26.56 -27.22 11.32
C LYS A 352 26.92 -28.05 10.08
N ASN A 353 26.44 -27.63 8.91
CA ASN A 353 26.55 -28.41 7.68
C ASN A 353 27.19 -27.59 6.55
N GLN A 354 28.49 -27.76 6.33
CA GLN A 354 29.25 -26.94 5.37
C GLN A 354 28.86 -27.16 3.89
N SER A 355 28.30 -28.32 3.55
CA SER A 355 27.88 -28.65 2.18
C SER A 355 26.41 -28.36 1.88
N SER A 356 25.53 -28.34 2.89
CA SER A 356 24.07 -28.32 2.70
C SER A 356 23.31 -27.40 3.67
N GLY A 357 24.04 -26.53 4.38
CA GLY A 357 23.50 -25.56 5.32
C GLY A 357 24.40 -24.33 5.47
N LYS A 358 24.50 -23.53 4.40
CA LYS A 358 25.26 -22.28 4.38
C LYS A 358 24.67 -21.28 3.38
N LEU A 359 25.05 -20.01 3.52
CA LEU A 359 24.90 -18.98 2.49
C LEU A 359 26.27 -18.64 1.92
N VAL A 360 26.40 -18.55 0.61
CA VAL A 360 27.63 -18.16 -0.09
C VAL A 360 27.40 -16.92 -0.92
N ILE A 361 28.36 -16.00 -0.91
CA ILE A 361 28.40 -14.79 -1.72
C ILE A 361 29.65 -14.89 -2.59
N SER A 362 29.55 -14.59 -3.87
CA SER A 362 30.71 -14.53 -4.77
C SER A 362 30.98 -13.10 -5.24
N ASN A 363 32.21 -12.82 -5.65
CA ASN A 363 32.55 -11.53 -6.27
C ASN A 363 32.30 -11.51 -7.79
N GLU A 364 31.54 -12.46 -8.35
CA GLU A 364 31.28 -12.51 -9.80
C GLU A 364 30.31 -11.41 -10.25
N SER A 365 30.64 -10.73 -11.36
CA SER A 365 29.74 -9.80 -12.02
C SER A 365 30.18 -9.55 -13.47
N GLN A 366 29.20 -9.39 -14.37
CA GLN A 366 29.47 -9.01 -15.76
C GLN A 366 29.34 -7.49 -15.99
N LYS A 367 29.06 -6.70 -14.95
CA LYS A 367 28.85 -5.23 -15.01
C LYS A 367 30.13 -4.41 -14.87
N GLY A 368 31.28 -5.00 -15.21
CA GLY A 368 32.60 -4.39 -15.00
C GLY A 368 32.99 -4.31 -13.52
N ILE A 369 33.90 -3.39 -13.18
CA ILE A 369 34.41 -3.24 -11.81
C ILE A 369 33.38 -2.52 -10.94
N LYS A 370 32.69 -3.28 -10.08
CA LYS A 370 31.72 -2.83 -9.08
C LYS A 370 32.21 -3.15 -7.67
N ILE A 371 31.55 -2.59 -6.67
CA ILE A 371 31.76 -2.94 -5.26
C ILE A 371 30.71 -3.96 -4.84
N ILE A 372 31.15 -5.05 -4.22
CA ILE A 372 30.31 -6.05 -3.58
C ILE A 372 30.57 -5.97 -2.09
N SER A 373 29.53 -5.80 -1.29
CA SER A 373 29.62 -5.73 0.17
C SER A 373 28.83 -6.85 0.85
N THR A 374 29.21 -7.21 2.06
CA THR A 374 28.46 -8.13 2.91
C THR A 374 28.70 -7.79 4.38
N ASP A 375 27.66 -7.97 5.18
CA ASP A 375 27.60 -7.59 6.58
C ASP A 375 27.13 -8.83 7.38
N ALA A 376 25.86 -8.89 7.75
CA ALA A 376 25.30 -10.00 8.51
C ALA A 376 24.30 -10.86 7.74
N VAL A 377 24.13 -12.11 8.18
CA VAL A 377 23.13 -13.05 7.69
C VAL A 377 22.35 -13.61 8.85
N ARG A 378 21.03 -13.72 8.67
CA ARG A 378 20.12 -14.23 9.70
C ARG A 378 19.25 -15.37 9.17
N PHE A 379 19.11 -16.41 9.98
CA PHE A 379 18.26 -17.58 9.73
C PHE A 379 17.20 -17.69 10.82
N GLY A 380 15.92 -17.57 10.46
CA GLY A 380 14.81 -17.60 11.39
C GLY A 380 14.30 -16.21 11.81
N GLY A 381 13.14 -16.16 12.46
CA GLY A 381 12.48 -14.92 12.90
C GLY A 381 12.74 -14.55 14.37
N GLY A 382 13.03 -15.54 15.21
CA GLY A 382 13.43 -15.32 16.61
C GLY A 382 12.33 -14.81 17.54
N VAL A 383 12.77 -14.36 18.71
CA VAL A 383 11.96 -13.72 19.75
C VAL A 383 12.29 -12.24 19.89
N GLY A 384 11.38 -11.46 20.46
CA GLY A 384 11.54 -10.03 20.69
C GLY A 384 12.82 -9.70 21.46
N VAL A 385 13.61 -8.78 20.92
CA VAL A 385 14.89 -8.32 21.50
C VAL A 385 14.85 -6.88 21.96
N ILE A 386 13.80 -6.12 21.64
CA ILE A 386 13.70 -4.72 22.06
C ILE A 386 13.26 -4.66 23.52
N GLU A 387 14.03 -3.94 24.34
CA GLU A 387 13.79 -3.80 25.77
C GLU A 387 12.80 -2.67 26.09
N ARG A 388 11.89 -2.95 27.02
CA ARG A 388 10.99 -1.99 27.67
C ARG A 388 11.00 -2.25 29.17
N ASN A 389 11.34 -1.21 29.92
CA ASN A 389 11.46 -1.25 31.38
C ASN A 389 12.22 -2.50 31.90
N GLY A 390 13.40 -2.77 31.32
CA GLY A 390 14.25 -3.90 31.73
C GLY A 390 13.82 -5.29 31.24
N SER A 391 12.76 -5.40 30.42
CA SER A 391 12.29 -6.68 29.87
C SER A 391 12.03 -6.62 28.37
N THR A 392 12.27 -7.72 27.66
CA THR A 392 11.77 -7.88 26.29
C THR A 392 10.32 -8.36 26.30
N SER A 393 9.68 -8.43 25.14
CA SER A 393 8.28 -8.88 25.04
C SER A 393 8.02 -10.32 25.45
N GLY A 394 9.07 -11.17 25.46
CA GLY A 394 8.95 -12.61 25.69
C GLY A 394 8.14 -13.34 24.61
N ARG A 395 7.91 -12.73 23.45
CA ARG A 395 7.11 -13.29 22.35
C ARG A 395 7.95 -13.46 21.08
N PRO A 396 7.55 -14.35 20.15
CA PRO A 396 8.13 -14.39 18.81
C PRO A 396 8.04 -13.02 18.11
N LYS A 397 9.08 -12.59 17.38
CA LYS A 397 9.07 -11.25 16.75
C LYS A 397 7.89 -11.04 15.80
N PHE A 398 7.44 -12.10 15.11
CA PHE A 398 6.35 -12.00 14.12
C PHE A 398 5.01 -11.54 14.74
N VAL A 399 4.83 -11.71 16.06
CA VAL A 399 3.61 -11.22 16.73
C VAL A 399 3.76 -9.82 17.33
N GLU A 400 4.97 -9.26 17.35
CA GLU A 400 5.21 -7.91 17.87
C GLU A 400 4.68 -6.84 16.91
N GLY A 401 4.39 -5.66 17.46
CA GLY A 401 4.10 -4.46 16.66
C GLY A 401 5.28 -4.07 15.76
N ALA A 402 4.98 -3.39 14.65
CA ALA A 402 5.94 -2.94 13.65
C ALA A 402 7.07 -2.13 14.27
N ARG A 403 6.80 -1.26 15.25
CA ARG A 403 7.83 -0.39 15.84
C ARG A 403 9.06 -1.15 16.34
N TYR A 404 8.90 -2.36 16.89
CA TYR A 404 10.00 -3.14 17.46
C TYR A 404 10.82 -3.81 16.36
N TYR A 405 10.13 -4.37 15.36
CA TYR A 405 10.79 -4.94 14.20
C TYR A 405 11.53 -3.88 13.38
N LEU A 406 10.95 -2.69 13.20
CA LEU A 406 11.59 -1.59 12.48
C LEU A 406 12.83 -1.08 13.20
N GLN A 407 12.84 -1.04 14.54
CA GLN A 407 14.05 -0.78 15.31
C GLN A 407 15.11 -1.87 15.09
N TYR A 408 14.70 -3.15 15.18
CA TYR A 408 15.58 -4.29 14.95
C TYR A 408 16.14 -4.33 13.51
N ALA A 409 15.36 -3.87 12.53
CA ALA A 409 15.73 -3.77 11.12
C ALA A 409 16.54 -2.49 10.80
N GLY A 410 16.91 -1.70 11.81
CA GLY A 410 17.80 -0.56 11.65
C GLY A 410 17.18 0.70 11.07
N MET A 411 15.85 0.82 11.10
CA MET A 411 15.21 2.07 10.67
C MET A 411 15.58 3.22 11.64
N PRO A 412 15.71 4.46 11.15
CA PRO A 412 16.03 5.60 12.02
C PRO A 412 14.88 5.91 12.98
N ASP A 413 15.23 6.25 14.23
CA ASP A 413 14.30 6.26 15.35
C ASP A 413 13.14 7.25 15.20
N THR A 414 13.38 8.53 15.44
CA THR A 414 12.38 9.60 15.45
C THR A 414 11.84 9.92 14.07
N LEU A 415 12.48 9.40 13.03
CA LEU A 415 12.10 9.56 11.65
C LEU A 415 11.12 8.47 11.19
N VAL A 416 11.19 7.25 11.73
CA VAL A 416 10.36 6.11 11.28
C VAL A 416 9.52 5.48 12.39
N TYR A 417 10.12 5.03 13.51
CA TYR A 417 9.41 4.14 14.45
C TYR A 417 9.13 4.73 15.83
N LYS A 418 9.76 5.85 16.21
CA LYS A 418 9.54 6.56 17.48
C LYS A 418 8.91 7.93 17.20
N LEU A 419 7.65 7.92 16.79
CA LEU A 419 6.96 9.11 16.31
C LEU A 419 6.30 9.89 17.45
N ASN A 420 6.00 9.20 18.55
CA ASN A 420 5.34 9.72 19.74
C ASN A 420 6.21 9.50 20.99
N ASP A 421 5.96 10.30 22.02
CA ASP A 421 6.56 10.10 23.33
C ASP A 421 5.79 9.03 24.10
N GLU A 422 6.47 7.94 24.49
CA GLU A 422 5.92 6.85 25.32
C GLU A 422 4.56 6.28 24.85
N ASP A 423 4.33 6.24 23.54
CA ASP A 423 3.10 5.72 22.92
C ASP A 423 3.40 4.66 21.86
N ASP A 424 3.88 3.50 22.33
CA ASP A 424 4.20 2.34 21.49
C ASP A 424 2.98 1.82 20.71
N TYR A 425 1.77 2.09 21.19
CA TYR A 425 0.53 1.75 20.48
C TYR A 425 0.43 2.55 19.18
N LYS A 426 0.59 3.88 19.25
CA LYS A 426 0.54 4.72 18.05
C LYS A 426 1.72 4.52 17.13
N ASP A 427 2.91 4.36 17.70
CA ASP A 427 4.13 4.10 16.96
C ASP A 427 4.04 2.81 16.13
N ASP A 428 3.31 1.77 16.58
CA ASP A 428 3.08 0.56 15.78
C ASP A 428 2.42 0.86 14.42
N TYR A 429 1.29 1.56 14.40
CA TYR A 429 0.57 1.77 13.14
C TYR A 429 1.04 2.99 12.35
N GLN A 430 1.51 4.05 13.01
CA GLN A 430 1.97 5.27 12.34
C GLN A 430 3.33 5.07 11.65
N SER A 431 4.19 4.21 12.19
CA SER A 431 5.52 3.96 11.62
C SER A 431 5.51 3.33 10.23
N ARG A 432 4.45 2.62 9.86
CA ARG A 432 4.38 1.85 8.60
C ARG A 432 4.40 2.75 7.37
N GLY A 433 3.72 3.89 7.44
CA GLY A 433 3.74 4.91 6.38
C GLY A 433 5.11 5.59 6.27
N GLU A 434 5.73 5.92 7.40
CA GLU A 434 7.08 6.51 7.42
C GLU A 434 8.15 5.52 6.97
N TRP A 435 8.01 4.24 7.29
CA TRP A 435 8.87 3.19 6.81
C TRP A 435 8.80 3.06 5.29
N VAL A 436 7.61 3.02 4.68
CA VAL A 436 7.48 3.01 3.20
C VAL A 436 8.15 4.24 2.58
N ASN A 437 7.97 5.41 3.19
CA ASN A 437 8.61 6.64 2.74
C ASN A 437 10.16 6.56 2.87
N PHE A 438 10.67 5.96 3.94
CA PHE A 438 12.11 5.76 4.14
C PHE A 438 12.72 4.72 3.18
N LEU A 439 11.99 3.64 2.86
CA LEU A 439 12.39 2.68 1.81
C LEU A 439 12.65 3.42 0.50
N LYS A 440 11.73 4.32 0.11
CA LYS A 440 11.85 5.11 -1.13
C LYS A 440 12.93 6.18 -1.06
N GLY A 441 12.95 6.96 0.02
CA GLY A 441 13.81 8.13 0.16
C GLY A 441 13.40 9.30 -0.75
N ASN A 442 14.29 10.28 -0.90
CA ASN A 442 14.09 11.51 -1.65
C ASN A 442 13.50 11.29 -3.07
N PRO A 443 12.42 12.00 -3.46
CA PRO A 443 11.71 13.08 -2.77
C PRO A 443 10.55 12.63 -1.87
N SER A 444 10.43 11.32 -1.63
CA SER A 444 9.32 10.68 -0.93
C SER A 444 9.71 10.19 0.46
N GLY A 445 10.72 10.81 1.08
CA GLY A 445 11.16 10.51 2.44
C GLY A 445 10.07 10.73 3.49
N PRO A 446 10.29 10.31 4.75
CA PRO A 446 9.31 10.43 5.84
C PRO A 446 8.84 11.86 6.08
N ASN A 447 7.69 12.05 6.74
CA ASN A 447 7.07 13.36 6.91
C ASN A 447 8.00 14.42 7.54
N LYS A 448 8.86 14.01 8.49
CA LYS A 448 9.81 14.91 9.16
C LYS A 448 11.01 15.30 8.28
N ASP A 449 11.35 14.48 7.28
CA ASP A 449 12.38 14.80 6.29
C ASP A 449 12.09 14.10 4.95
N ARG A 450 11.45 14.84 4.04
CA ARG A 450 11.14 14.36 2.68
C ARG A 450 12.38 14.14 1.81
N LYS A 451 13.51 14.79 2.15
CA LYS A 451 14.73 14.81 1.34
C LYS A 451 15.78 13.81 1.83
N VAL A 452 15.50 13.07 2.90
CA VAL A 452 16.39 12.00 3.36
C VAL A 452 16.67 11.04 2.20
N LYS A 453 17.93 10.61 2.06
CA LYS A 453 18.34 9.67 0.99
C LYS A 453 17.49 8.39 1.00
N GLY A 454 17.14 7.91 2.19
CA GLY A 454 16.42 6.65 2.38
C GLY A 454 17.21 5.45 1.85
N LEU A 455 16.51 4.35 1.59
CA LEU A 455 17.10 3.12 1.06
C LEU A 455 17.08 3.01 -0.47
N GLY A 456 16.42 3.95 -1.16
CA GLY A 456 16.33 3.98 -2.62
C GLY A 456 15.49 2.85 -3.25
N ILE A 457 14.78 2.06 -2.44
CA ILE A 457 13.89 1.00 -2.91
C ILE A 457 12.59 1.64 -3.45
N PRO A 458 12.32 1.60 -4.76
CA PRO A 458 11.06 2.10 -5.28
C PRO A 458 9.93 1.21 -4.75
N ILE A 459 8.85 1.80 -4.21
CA ILE A 459 7.64 1.07 -3.79
C ILE A 459 6.50 1.46 -4.73
N ASP A 460 5.95 0.46 -5.43
CA ASP A 460 4.88 0.61 -6.42
C ASP A 460 3.49 0.65 -5.77
N ALA A 461 3.31 -0.09 -4.67
CA ALA A 461 2.06 -0.12 -3.92
C ALA A 461 2.33 -0.34 -2.43
N SER A 462 1.51 0.30 -1.59
CA SER A 462 1.44 0.06 -0.16
C SER A 462 0.02 -0.30 0.26
N LEU A 463 -0.17 -1.43 0.94
CA LEU A 463 -1.47 -1.95 1.35
C LEU A 463 -1.46 -2.41 2.81
N ALA A 464 -2.56 -2.15 3.52
CA ALA A 464 -2.85 -2.76 4.81
C ALA A 464 -3.99 -3.76 4.67
N PHE A 465 -3.82 -4.98 5.18
CA PHE A 465 -4.94 -5.92 5.38
C PHE A 465 -5.27 -5.98 6.87
N HIS A 466 -6.51 -5.61 7.20
CA HIS A 466 -6.98 -5.47 8.57
C HIS A 466 -8.38 -6.07 8.69
N THR A 467 -8.70 -6.59 9.86
CA THR A 467 -10.05 -7.04 10.24
C THR A 467 -10.43 -6.29 11.50
N ASP A 468 -11.56 -5.60 11.51
CA ASP A 468 -12.07 -4.95 12.72
C ASP A 468 -12.94 -5.93 13.51
N ALA A 469 -12.66 -6.10 14.80
CA ALA A 469 -13.58 -6.74 15.72
C ALA A 469 -14.47 -5.70 16.42
N GLY A 470 -15.77 -5.96 16.44
CA GLY A 470 -16.76 -5.07 17.04
C GLY A 470 -18.04 -5.80 17.42
N ILE A 471 -18.93 -5.09 18.09
CA ILE A 471 -20.27 -5.55 18.44
C ILE A 471 -21.28 -4.65 17.74
N THR A 472 -22.19 -5.24 16.97
CA THR A 472 -23.35 -4.55 16.39
C THR A 472 -24.57 -4.83 17.26
N SER A 473 -25.48 -3.87 17.37
CA SER A 473 -26.75 -4.06 18.11
C SER A 473 -27.76 -4.97 17.38
N ASN A 474 -27.43 -5.41 16.17
CA ASN A 474 -28.23 -6.29 15.33
C ASN A 474 -27.33 -7.38 14.72
N ASP A 475 -27.90 -8.53 14.35
CA ASP A 475 -27.17 -9.63 13.70
C ASP A 475 -26.87 -9.32 12.21
N THR A 476 -26.19 -8.21 11.94
CA THR A 476 -25.87 -7.77 10.57
C THR A 476 -24.37 -7.64 10.37
N THR A 477 -23.90 -8.05 9.20
CA THR A 477 -22.50 -7.90 8.80
C THR A 477 -22.22 -6.48 8.34
N VAL A 478 -21.25 -5.81 8.98
CA VAL A 478 -20.63 -4.60 8.44
C VAL A 478 -19.68 -5.08 7.34
N GLY A 479 -20.00 -4.82 6.06
CA GLY A 479 -19.28 -5.38 4.91
C GLY A 479 -17.83 -4.89 4.76
N THR A 480 -17.28 -4.96 3.55
CA THR A 480 -15.88 -4.55 3.30
C THR A 480 -15.72 -3.02 3.34
N LEU A 481 -14.89 -2.53 4.25
CA LEU A 481 -14.40 -1.16 4.27
C LEU A 481 -13.09 -1.03 3.49
N LEU A 482 -12.92 0.08 2.77
CA LEU A 482 -11.64 0.42 2.17
C LEU A 482 -11.27 1.86 2.48
N ILE A 483 -10.06 2.04 3.01
CA ILE A 483 -9.55 3.33 3.45
C ILE A 483 -8.47 3.78 2.47
N TYR A 484 -8.60 5.01 1.99
CA TYR A 484 -7.62 5.68 1.14
C TYR A 484 -7.52 7.14 1.54
N SER A 485 -6.42 7.80 1.15
CA SER A 485 -6.30 9.26 1.23
C SER A 485 -6.08 9.85 -0.15
N ILE A 486 -6.78 10.95 -0.43
CA ILE A 486 -6.57 11.78 -1.63
C ILE A 486 -5.71 13.01 -1.32
N GLU A 487 -5.28 13.17 -0.06
CA GLU A 487 -4.47 14.28 0.42
C GLU A 487 -3.27 13.76 1.23
N GLY A 488 -2.14 14.47 1.14
CA GLY A 488 -0.99 14.27 2.03
C GLY A 488 -1.22 14.93 3.38
N ILE A 489 -0.27 14.72 4.30
CA ILE A 489 -0.26 15.41 5.61
C ILE A 489 -0.17 16.95 5.45
N ASP A 490 0.40 17.40 4.34
CA ASP A 490 0.52 18.79 3.90
C ASP A 490 -0.71 19.28 3.11
N SER A 491 -1.80 18.51 3.10
CA SER A 491 -3.00 18.73 2.26
C SER A 491 -2.74 18.68 0.75
N SER A 492 -1.54 18.28 0.31
CA SER A 492 -1.24 18.17 -1.12
C SER A 492 -2.04 17.04 -1.76
N LYS A 493 -2.65 17.30 -2.91
CA LYS A 493 -3.38 16.30 -3.72
C LYS A 493 -2.48 15.58 -4.73
N ILE A 494 -1.18 15.87 -4.70
CA ILE A 494 -0.17 15.33 -5.61
C ILE A 494 0.91 14.62 -4.79
N PHE A 495 1.36 13.47 -5.27
CA PHE A 495 2.52 12.78 -4.73
C PHE A 495 3.83 13.54 -5.03
N PRO A 496 4.90 13.36 -4.24
CA PRO A 496 6.20 13.99 -4.53
C PRO A 496 6.73 13.69 -5.94
N GLU A 497 6.37 12.55 -6.53
CA GLU A 497 6.73 12.16 -7.91
C GLU A 497 5.77 12.70 -8.98
N THR A 498 4.98 13.72 -8.63
CA THR A 498 4.16 14.57 -9.51
C THR A 498 2.88 13.97 -10.10
N TYR A 499 2.42 12.81 -9.62
CA TYR A 499 1.13 12.22 -10.00
C TYR A 499 0.05 12.45 -8.92
N SER A 500 -1.22 12.44 -9.33
CA SER A 500 -2.38 12.72 -8.50
C SER A 500 -2.64 11.62 -7.48
N ARG A 501 -2.97 12.01 -6.25
CA ARG A 501 -3.39 11.10 -5.18
C ARG A 501 -4.77 10.48 -5.40
N LEU A 502 -5.52 10.92 -6.43
CA LEU A 502 -6.70 10.19 -6.90
C LEU A 502 -6.36 8.76 -7.37
N ALA A 503 -5.10 8.47 -7.70
CA ALA A 503 -4.63 7.10 -7.95
C ALA A 503 -4.94 6.15 -6.77
N ASN A 504 -4.89 6.63 -5.53
CA ASN A 504 -5.25 5.83 -4.35
C ASN A 504 -6.73 5.44 -4.36
N ARG A 505 -7.59 6.38 -4.75
CA ARG A 505 -9.03 6.12 -4.86
C ARG A 505 -9.32 5.16 -6.02
N ASP A 506 -8.69 5.36 -7.17
CA ASP A 506 -8.84 4.48 -8.33
C ASP A 506 -8.46 3.04 -7.95
N PHE A 507 -7.28 2.84 -7.34
CA PHE A 507 -6.84 1.52 -6.87
C PHE A 507 -7.81 0.93 -5.84
N ALA A 508 -8.28 1.76 -4.91
CA ALA A 508 -9.20 1.34 -3.88
C ALA A 508 -10.52 0.81 -4.48
N ASP A 509 -11.20 1.60 -5.31
CA ASP A 509 -12.46 1.21 -5.95
C ASP A 509 -12.30 -0.09 -6.77
N ILE A 510 -11.21 -0.21 -7.54
CA ILE A 510 -10.92 -1.43 -8.32
C ILE A 510 -10.81 -2.65 -7.40
N MET A 511 -10.03 -2.55 -6.32
CA MET A 511 -9.82 -3.65 -5.39
C MET A 511 -11.11 -4.06 -4.68
N GLN A 512 -11.85 -3.10 -4.11
CA GLN A 512 -13.11 -3.38 -3.42
C GLN A 512 -14.13 -4.01 -4.37
N THR A 513 -14.26 -3.46 -5.59
CA THR A 513 -15.20 -3.95 -6.59
C THR A 513 -14.88 -5.38 -7.00
N GLN A 514 -13.60 -5.70 -7.26
CA GLN A 514 -13.20 -7.06 -7.62
C GLN A 514 -13.45 -8.03 -6.47
N LEU A 515 -13.01 -7.69 -5.26
CA LEU A 515 -13.21 -8.53 -4.08
C LEU A 515 -14.69 -8.84 -3.83
N VAL A 516 -15.57 -7.83 -3.89
CA VAL A 516 -17.01 -8.03 -3.70
C VAL A 516 -17.62 -8.88 -4.82
N LYS A 517 -17.19 -8.67 -6.08
CA LYS A 517 -17.66 -9.48 -7.21
C LYS A 517 -17.24 -10.94 -7.07
N ASP A 518 -15.98 -11.19 -6.73
CA ASP A 518 -15.43 -12.53 -6.60
C ASP A 518 -16.08 -13.30 -5.45
N ILE A 519 -16.35 -12.62 -4.32
CA ILE A 519 -17.07 -13.23 -3.19
C ILE A 519 -18.52 -13.57 -3.57
N LYS A 520 -19.20 -12.71 -4.35
CA LYS A 520 -20.60 -12.95 -4.78
C LYS A 520 -20.74 -13.98 -5.90
N ALA A 521 -19.68 -14.22 -6.66
CA ALA A 521 -19.66 -15.20 -7.74
C ALA A 521 -19.41 -16.63 -7.23
N LYS A 522 -18.89 -16.76 -6.01
CA LYS A 522 -18.82 -18.02 -5.26
C LYS A 522 -20.10 -18.23 -4.49
#